data_AF-L5N3V9-F1
#
_entry.id   AF-L5N3V9-F1
#
_cell.length_a   1.000
_cell.length_b   1.000
_cell.length_c   1.000
_cell.angle_alpha   90.00
_cell.angle_beta   90.00
_cell.angle_gamma   90.00
#
_symmetry.space_group_name_H-M   'P 1'
#
loop_
_entity.id
_entity.type
_entity.pdbx_description
1 polymer ?
#
loop_
_entity_poly.entity_id
_entity_poly.type
_entity_poly.pdbx_seq_one_letter_code
_entity_poly.pdbx_strand_id
1 'polypeptide(L)'
;MSARDLSVLIGVILIIIMLVIPLPGWLLSFFILINITLALIVILVSMNMEEALQFAVFPTLLLLLTLFRLGLNVSTTRSILSEADAGGVVATSGRL
;
A
#
# COMPACT_ATOMS: atom_id res chain seq x y z
N MET A 1 -18.55 19.12 32.75
CA MET A 1 -17.56 18.30 32.02
C MET A 1 -16.88 19.23 31.05
N SER A 2 -15.56 19.35 31.11
CA SER A 2 -14.82 20.44 30.46
C SER A 2 -14.96 20.32 28.93
N ALA A 3 -15.17 21.43 28.22
CA ALA A 3 -15.19 21.44 26.74
C ALA A 3 -13.93 20.80 26.13
N ARG A 4 -12.84 20.77 26.90
CA ARG A 4 -11.58 20.09 26.56
C ARG A 4 -11.73 18.57 26.50
N ASP A 5 -12.46 17.95 27.42
CA ASP A 5 -12.69 16.50 27.43
C ASP A 5 -13.55 16.06 26.24
N LEU A 6 -14.53 16.90 25.86
CA LEU A 6 -15.36 16.67 24.68
C LEU A 6 -14.56 16.76 23.37
N SER A 7 -13.64 17.72 23.28
CA SER A 7 -12.77 17.87 22.11
C SER A 7 -11.79 16.70 21.92
N VAL A 8 -11.27 16.16 23.02
CA VAL A 8 -10.40 14.96 22.99
C VAL A 8 -11.20 13.72 22.60
N LEU A 9 -12.40 13.54 23.17
CA LEU A 9 -13.30 12.42 22.84
C LEU A 9 -13.70 12.41 21.35
N ILE A 10 -14.06 13.58 20.81
CA ILE A 10 -14.38 13.74 19.38
C ILE A 10 -13.18 13.39 18.51
N GLY A 11 -11.97 13.80 18.89
CA GLY A 11 -10.74 13.45 18.17
C GLY A 11 -10.48 11.95 18.12
N VAL A 12 -10.68 11.24 19.24
CA VAL A 12 -10.50 9.78 19.32
C VAL A 12 -11.53 9.05 18.46
N ILE A 13 -12.79 9.47 18.48
CA ILE A 13 -13.85 8.87 17.64
C ILE A 13 -13.55 9.08 16.15
N LEU A 14 -13.04 10.26 15.77
CA LEU A 14 -12.63 10.56 14.39
C LEU A 14 -11.48 9.66 13.91
N ILE A 15 -10.52 9.35 14.79
CA ILE A 15 -9.40 8.45 14.50
C ILE A 15 -9.88 7.00 14.31
N ILE A 16 -10.82 6.53 15.13
CA ILE A 16 -11.48 5.23 14.96
C ILE A 16 -12.24 5.20 13.63
N ILE A 17 -12.96 6.27 13.29
CA ILE A 17 -13.67 6.40 12.01
C ILE A 17 -12.68 6.40 10.85
N MET A 18 -11.52 7.04 10.92
CA MET A 18 -10.49 6.95 9.86
C MET A 18 -9.86 5.55 9.76
N LEU A 19 -9.78 4.81 10.87
CA LEU A 19 -9.38 3.40 10.92
C LEU A 19 -10.49 2.46 10.43
N VAL A 20 -11.72 2.97 10.29
CA VAL A 20 -12.82 2.39 9.50
C VAL A 20 -12.79 2.89 8.05
N ILE A 21 -12.41 4.14 7.77
CA ILE A 21 -12.46 4.75 6.43
C ILE A 21 -11.45 4.07 5.51
N PRO A 22 -11.94 3.29 4.56
CA PRO A 22 -11.15 2.38 3.77
C PRO A 22 -10.73 3.03 2.45
N LEU A 23 -9.69 2.46 1.83
CA LEU A 23 -9.22 2.94 0.55
C LEU A 23 -10.11 2.33 -0.55
N PRO A 24 -10.75 3.14 -1.41
CA PRO A 24 -11.65 2.63 -2.43
C PRO A 24 -10.96 1.58 -3.30
N GLY A 25 -11.61 0.44 -3.52
CA GLY A 25 -11.01 -0.74 -4.17
C GLY A 25 -10.41 -0.50 -5.56
N TRP A 26 -10.84 0.55 -6.27
CA TRP A 26 -10.22 0.98 -7.53
C TRP A 26 -8.79 1.49 -7.36
N LEU A 27 -8.52 2.24 -6.29
CA LEU A 27 -7.19 2.79 -6.00
C LEU A 27 -6.22 1.69 -5.56
N LEU A 28 -6.70 0.72 -4.77
CA LEU A 28 -5.94 -0.48 -4.42
C LEU A 28 -5.56 -1.28 -5.67
N SER A 29 -6.51 -1.51 -6.57
CA SER A 29 -6.27 -2.22 -7.84
C SER A 29 -5.19 -1.54 -8.67
N PHE A 30 -5.23 -0.20 -8.77
CA PHE A 30 -4.23 0.58 -9.48
C PHE A 30 -2.83 0.46 -8.87
N PHE A 31 -2.71 0.62 -7.54
CA PHE A 31 -1.42 0.51 -6.88
C PHE A 31 -0.82 -0.90 -6.91
N ILE A 32 -1.66 -1.94 -6.82
CA ILE A 32 -1.23 -3.34 -6.97
C ILE A 32 -0.68 -3.57 -8.38
N LEU A 33 -1.37 -3.06 -9.41
CA LEU A 33 -0.88 -3.17 -10.78
C LEU A 33 0.47 -2.46 -10.96
N ILE A 34 0.59 -1.24 -10.44
CA ILE A 34 1.87 -0.50 -10.41
C ILE A 34 2.95 -1.29 -9.70
N ASN A 35 2.66 -1.93 -8.57
CA ASN A 35 3.64 -2.70 -7.81
C ASN A 35 4.25 -3.83 -8.64
N ILE A 36 3.40 -4.57 -9.36
CA ILE A 36 3.82 -5.66 -10.23
C ILE A 36 4.64 -5.10 -11.41
N THR A 37 4.19 -4.01 -12.04
CA THR A 37 4.93 -3.37 -13.12
C THR A 37 6.30 -2.87 -12.67
N LEU A 38 6.40 -2.18 -11.52
CA LEU A 38 7.68 -1.71 -10.98
C LEU A 38 8.61 -2.87 -10.63
N ALA A 39 8.07 -3.98 -10.11
CA ALA A 39 8.84 -5.18 -9.85
C ALA A 39 9.49 -5.73 -11.13
N LEU A 40 8.73 -5.80 -12.22
CA LEU A 40 9.24 -6.24 -13.52
C LEU A 40 10.27 -5.27 -14.10
N ILE A 41 10.04 -3.96 -13.99
CA ILE A 41 11.01 -2.94 -14.41
C ILE A 41 12.32 -3.13 -13.66
N VAL A 42 12.28 -3.36 -12.35
CA VAL A 42 13.49 -3.53 -11.53
C VAL A 42 14.25 -4.78 -11.91
N ILE A 43 13.57 -5.88 -12.23
CA ILE A 43 14.21 -7.09 -12.76
C ILE A 43 14.88 -6.80 -14.11
N LEU A 44 14.18 -6.12 -15.02
CA LEU A 44 14.70 -5.80 -16.34
C LEU A 44 15.90 -4.85 -16.26
N VAL A 45 15.81 -3.85 -15.40
CA VAL A 45 16.90 -2.92 -15.09
C VAL A 45 18.06 -3.68 -14.47
N SER A 46 17.85 -4.54 -13.47
CA SER A 46 18.94 -5.30 -12.83
C SER A 46 19.69 -6.20 -13.80
N MET A 47 18.98 -6.80 -14.77
CA MET A 47 19.59 -7.63 -15.81
C MET A 47 20.41 -6.84 -16.83
N ASN A 48 20.16 -5.53 -16.98
CA ASN A 48 20.85 -4.66 -17.95
C ASN A 48 21.91 -3.74 -17.31
N MET A 49 22.17 -3.85 -16.00
CA MET A 49 23.13 -2.97 -15.32
C MET A 49 24.56 -3.50 -15.50
N GLU A 50 25.39 -2.77 -16.24
CA GLU A 50 26.78 -3.15 -16.55
C GLU A 50 27.82 -2.41 -15.68
N GLU A 51 27.48 -1.28 -15.03
CA GLU A 51 28.41 -0.44 -14.27
C GLU A 51 28.20 -0.42 -12.74
N ALA A 52 29.30 -0.43 -11.99
CA ALA A 52 29.33 -0.44 -10.51
C ALA A 52 28.73 0.82 -9.84
N LEU A 53 28.59 1.95 -10.54
CA LEU A 53 27.94 3.15 -10.00
C LEU A 53 26.42 2.95 -9.83
N GLN A 54 25.82 2.13 -10.68
CA GLN A 54 24.38 1.83 -10.64
C GLN A 54 24.05 0.88 -9.46
N PHE A 55 25.04 0.11 -8.99
CA PHE A 55 24.93 -0.74 -7.80
C PHE A 55 24.70 0.03 -6.50
N ALA A 56 25.08 1.32 -6.41
CA ALA A 56 24.83 2.10 -5.19
C ALA A 56 23.36 2.56 -5.08
N VAL A 57 22.69 2.79 -6.20
CA VAL A 57 21.27 3.20 -6.27
C VAL A 57 20.34 1.99 -6.15
N PHE A 58 20.81 0.81 -6.57
CA PHE A 58 20.01 -0.41 -6.62
C PHE A 58 19.47 -0.88 -5.25
N PRO A 59 20.27 -0.97 -4.16
CA PRO A 59 19.78 -1.32 -2.82
C PRO A 59 18.72 -0.34 -2.31
N THR A 60 18.91 0.96 -2.54
CA THR A 60 17.97 2.00 -2.09
C THR A 60 16.64 1.92 -2.83
N LEU A 61 16.67 1.69 -4.15
CA LEU A 61 15.46 1.45 -4.95
C LEU A 61 14.72 0.19 -4.47
N LEU A 62 15.44 -0.90 -4.24
CA LEU A 62 14.86 -2.13 -3.68
C LEU A 62 14.25 -1.88 -2.29
N LEU A 63 14.89 -1.10 -1.43
CA LEU A 63 14.38 -0.76 -0.10
C LEU A 63 13.05 0.01 -0.20
N LEU A 64 13.00 1.04 -1.05
CA LEU A 64 11.77 1.81 -1.32
C LEU A 64 10.64 0.94 -1.89
N LEU A 65 10.95 0.08 -2.85
CA LEU A 65 10.01 -0.88 -3.42
C LEU A 65 9.44 -1.84 -2.37
N THR A 66 10.30 -2.30 -1.47
CA THR A 66 9.91 -3.21 -0.39
C THR A 66 8.98 -2.50 0.59
N LEU A 67 9.25 -1.23 0.93
CA LEU A 67 8.35 -0.42 1.75
C LEU A 67 7.00 -0.17 1.06
N PHE A 68 7.02 0.12 -0.25
CA PHE A 68 5.79 0.26 -1.05
C PHE A 68 4.96 -1.04 -1.04
N ARG A 69 5.61 -2.20 -1.19
CA ARG A 69 4.97 -3.52 -1.03
C ARG A 69 4.35 -3.71 0.36
N LEU A 70 5.07 -3.36 1.42
CA LEU A 70 4.55 -3.47 2.79
C LEU A 70 3.31 -2.60 2.99
N GLY A 71 3.34 -1.34 2.52
CA GLY A 71 2.20 -0.43 2.60
C GLY A 71 0.96 -0.94 1.87
N LEU A 72 1.13 -1.49 0.66
CA LEU A 72 0.01 -2.08 -0.08
C LEU A 72 -0.56 -3.32 0.57
N ASN A 73 0.27 -4.21 1.12
CA ASN A 73 -0.20 -5.42 1.80
C ASN A 73 -0.98 -5.09 3.08
N VAL A 74 -0.50 -4.15 3.90
CA VAL A 74 -1.22 -3.68 5.10
C VAL A 74 -2.53 -3.00 4.72
N SER A 75 -2.52 -2.14 3.71
CA SER A 75 -3.73 -1.47 3.24
C SER A 75 -4.76 -2.44 2.67
N THR A 76 -4.31 -3.44 1.91
CA THR A 76 -5.18 -4.47 1.31
C THR A 76 -5.78 -5.35 2.40
N THR A 77 -4.97 -5.78 3.38
CA THR A 77 -5.45 -6.59 4.51
C THR A 77 -6.47 -5.83 5.35
N ARG A 78 -6.24 -4.53 5.59
CA ARG A 78 -7.22 -3.67 6.27
C ARG A 78 -8.52 -3.54 5.46
N SER A 79 -8.42 -3.32 4.14
CA SER A 79 -9.59 -3.21 3.25
C SER A 79 -10.42 -4.49 3.23
N ILE A 80 -9.75 -5.64 3.11
CA ILE A 80 -10.37 -6.97 3.19
C ILE A 80 -11.09 -7.16 4.53
N LEU A 81 -10.45 -6.82 5.64
CA LEU A 81 -11.01 -7.06 6.98
C LEU A 81 -12.08 -6.03 7.39
N SER A 82 -12.06 -4.82 6.83
CA SER A 82 -12.99 -3.74 7.20
C SER A 82 -14.18 -3.62 6.25
N GLU A 83 -13.96 -3.79 4.95
CA GLU A 83 -15.01 -3.64 3.92
C GLU A 83 -15.42 -4.94 3.25
N ALA A 84 -14.65 -6.03 3.45
CA ALA A 84 -14.71 -7.21 2.59
C ALA A 84 -14.47 -6.90 1.10
N ASP A 85 -13.94 -5.72 0.77
CA ASP A 85 -13.53 -5.32 -0.57
C ASP A 85 -12.01 -5.14 -0.62
N ALA A 86 -11.38 -5.92 -1.49
CA ALA A 86 -9.95 -5.93 -1.72
C ALA A 86 -9.56 -5.17 -2.99
N GLY A 87 -10.54 -4.64 -3.73
CA GLY A 87 -10.38 -4.15 -5.08
C GLY A 87 -10.51 -5.26 -6.14
N GLY A 88 -10.90 -4.84 -7.35
CA GLY A 88 -11.20 -5.74 -8.47
C GLY A 88 -10.05 -6.68 -8.84
N VAL A 89 -8.80 -6.19 -8.83
CA VAL A 89 -7.63 -7.03 -9.17
C VAL A 89 -7.49 -8.21 -8.19
N VAL A 90 -7.56 -7.96 -6.89
CA VAL A 90 -7.45 -9.01 -5.85
C VAL A 90 -8.64 -9.97 -5.92
N ALA A 91 -9.85 -9.44 -6.12
CA ALA A 91 -11.06 -10.25 -6.26
C ALA A 91 -11.03 -11.16 -7.50
N THR A 92 -10.46 -10.69 -8.63
CA THR A 92 -10.31 -11.51 -9.84
C THR A 92 -9.26 -12.60 -9.69
N SER A 93 -8.13 -12.32 -9.03
CA SER A 93 -7.10 -13.33 -8.78
C SER A 93 -7.56 -14.43 -7.82
N GLY A 94 -8.47 -14.13 -6.88
CA GLY A 94 -9.02 -15.12 -5.94
C GLY A 94 -10.12 -16.04 -6.49
N ARG A 95 -10.60 -15.81 -7.72
CA ARG A 95 -11.62 -16.63 -8.39
C ARG A 95 -11.04 -17.66 -9.38
N LEU A 96 -9.74 -17.59 -9.65
CA LEU A 96 -8.96 -18.58 -10.41
C LEU A 96 -8.49 -19.68 -9.46
#